data_AF-L8DG51-F1
#
_entry.id   AF-L8DG51-F1
#
_cell.length_a   1.000
_cell.length_b   1.000
_cell.length_c   1.000
_cell.angle_alpha   90.00
_cell.angle_beta   90.00
_cell.angle_gamma   90.00
#
_symmetry.space_group_name_H-M   'P 1'
#
loop_
_entity.id
_entity.type
_entity.pdbx_description
1 polymer ?
#
loop_
_entity_poly.entity_id
_entity_poly.type
_entity_poly.pdbx_seq_one_letter_code
_entity_poly.pdbx_strand_id
1 'polypeptide(L)'
;MDMGWNPFDRRSKDQRAIDDAMAGLGKPVWRGAHGHFVRDALTAWRLAATTTLHDPPTATRLDRVRKVVDREPSSRGQADVAELENLRKTVTGSVVYAVAALATVIEGLTAWTADDVAHRIVRIDLSAEVASVARSAGLLEAALHRLGDSPSGHLAKDAEVQAIYARRTEALADRQRTLILQLTALRSYLDGLLDIEKELEKMRWIEHHGSPDFAELEERESDELASLNLSAARDLFDEATDRIGVQLREAAEKLGGSGPR
;
A
#
# COMPACT_ATOMS: atom_id res chain seq x y z
N MET A 1 -13.17 4.56 11.89
CA MET A 1 -12.57 5.87 11.58
C MET A 1 -13.54 6.59 10.67
N ASP A 2 -14.25 7.60 11.19
CA ASP A 2 -15.12 8.45 10.37
C ASP A 2 -14.25 9.32 9.47
N MET A 3 -14.27 9.06 8.17
CA MET A 3 -13.62 9.94 7.19
C MET A 3 -14.42 11.25 7.11
N GLY A 4 -13.81 12.32 7.59
CA GLY A 4 -14.36 13.66 7.53
C GLY A 4 -14.76 14.04 6.10
N TRP A 5 -16.04 14.27 5.89
CA TRP A 5 -16.59 14.77 4.64
C TRP A 5 -15.96 16.13 4.32
N ASN A 6 -15.19 16.21 3.22
CA ASN A 6 -14.67 17.47 2.71
C ASN A 6 -15.65 18.04 1.67
N PRO A 7 -16.38 19.12 1.97
CA PRO A 7 -17.35 19.73 1.04
C PRO A 7 -16.70 20.28 -0.24
N PHE A 8 -15.38 20.43 -0.28
CA PHE A 8 -14.63 20.93 -1.44
C PHE A 8 -14.05 19.81 -2.32
N ASP A 9 -14.23 18.54 -1.94
CA ASP A 9 -13.78 17.43 -2.76
C ASP A 9 -14.69 17.22 -3.98
N ARG A 10 -14.21 17.71 -5.13
CA ARG A 10 -14.91 17.63 -6.42
C ARG A 10 -14.81 16.25 -7.08
N ARG A 11 -14.11 15.29 -6.45
CA ARG A 11 -14.00 13.93 -6.99
C ARG A 11 -15.34 13.22 -6.96
N SER A 12 -15.58 12.39 -7.99
CA SER A 12 -16.73 11.50 -8.01
C SER A 12 -16.61 10.46 -6.88
N LYS A 13 -17.75 9.87 -6.47
CA LYS A 13 -17.75 8.77 -5.49
C LYS A 13 -16.84 7.61 -5.92
N ASP A 14 -16.84 7.32 -7.23
CA ASP A 14 -16.05 6.26 -7.82
C ASP A 14 -14.55 6.57 -7.77
N GLN A 15 -14.16 7.81 -8.08
CA GLN A 15 -12.76 8.22 -7.99
C GLN A 15 -12.26 8.17 -6.54
N ARG A 16 -13.08 8.59 -5.57
CA ARG A 16 -12.74 8.45 -4.15
C ARG A 16 -12.48 6.99 -3.77
N ALA A 17 -13.36 6.07 -4.17
CA ALA A 17 -13.18 4.66 -3.86
C ALA A 17 -11.88 4.09 -4.46
N ILE A 18 -11.50 4.52 -5.67
CA ILE A 18 -10.23 4.13 -6.30
C ILE A 18 -9.04 4.73 -5.54
N ASP A 19 -9.11 6.01 -5.19
CA ASP A 19 -8.04 6.70 -4.44
C ASP A 19 -7.87 6.09 -3.04
N ASP A 20 -8.96 5.73 -2.37
CA ASP A 20 -8.97 5.04 -1.08
C ASP A 20 -8.34 3.64 -1.20
N ALA A 21 -8.65 2.89 -2.27
CA ALA A 21 -8.02 1.59 -2.53
C ALA A 21 -6.50 1.71 -2.74
N MET A 22 -6.03 2.86 -3.21
CA MET A 22 -4.62 3.17 -3.43
C MET A 22 -3.96 3.88 -2.23
N ALA A 23 -4.72 4.29 -1.22
CA ALA A 23 -4.22 5.08 -0.11
C ALA A 23 -3.19 4.30 0.71
N GLY A 24 -2.08 4.95 1.05
CA GLY A 24 -0.98 4.34 1.80
C GLY A 24 -0.09 3.39 0.97
N LEU A 25 -0.41 3.15 -0.30
CA LEU A 25 0.51 2.43 -1.19
C LEU A 25 1.63 3.36 -1.64
N GLY A 26 2.88 2.88 -1.56
CA GLY A 26 4.01 3.53 -2.21
C GLY A 26 3.85 3.55 -3.73
N LYS A 27 4.74 4.26 -4.44
CA LYS A 27 4.77 4.16 -5.91
C LYS A 27 5.11 2.72 -6.31
N PRO A 28 4.23 2.03 -7.07
CA PRO A 28 4.46 0.65 -7.47
C PRO A 28 5.75 0.53 -8.30
N VAL A 29 6.56 -0.48 -7.98
CA VAL A 29 7.80 -0.77 -8.69
C VAL A 29 7.48 -1.71 -9.85
N TRP A 30 7.20 -1.12 -11.02
CA TRP A 30 6.81 -1.86 -12.22
C TRP A 30 7.94 -2.59 -12.95
N ARG A 31 9.18 -2.50 -12.46
CA ARG A 31 10.37 -3.04 -13.12
C ARG A 31 10.82 -4.34 -12.46
N GLY A 32 11.45 -5.22 -13.23
CA GLY A 32 11.95 -6.51 -12.72
C GLY A 32 10.87 -7.57 -12.66
N ALA A 33 10.79 -8.30 -11.53
CA ALA A 33 9.91 -9.46 -11.36
C ALA A 33 8.42 -9.14 -11.59
N HIS A 34 7.97 -7.94 -11.21
CA HIS A 34 6.55 -7.57 -11.20
C HIS A 34 6.04 -6.92 -12.50
N GLY A 35 6.90 -6.77 -13.51
CA GLY A 35 6.52 -6.13 -14.78
C GLY A 35 5.48 -6.91 -15.60
N HIS A 36 5.21 -8.16 -15.22
CA HIS A 36 4.23 -9.01 -15.89
C HIS A 36 2.78 -8.57 -15.61
N PHE A 37 2.45 -8.04 -14.42
CA PHE A 37 1.10 -7.53 -14.15
C PHE A 37 0.71 -6.35 -15.05
N VAL A 38 1.66 -5.45 -15.35
CA VAL A 38 1.44 -4.35 -16.32
C VAL A 38 1.14 -4.92 -17.70
N ARG A 39 1.90 -5.93 -18.13
CA ARG A 39 1.72 -6.57 -19.43
C ARG A 39 0.38 -7.30 -19.51
N ASP A 40 0.01 -8.03 -18.48
CA ASP A 40 -1.23 -8.82 -18.43
C ASP A 40 -2.45 -7.89 -18.42
N ALA A 41 -2.40 -6.82 -17.61
CA ALA A 41 -3.40 -5.77 -17.59
C ALA A 41 -3.60 -5.13 -18.97
N LEU A 42 -2.52 -4.62 -19.58
CA LEU A 42 -2.61 -3.94 -20.87
C LEU A 42 -3.01 -4.89 -22.00
N THR A 43 -2.51 -6.13 -22.00
CA THR A 43 -2.87 -7.11 -23.02
C THR A 43 -4.36 -7.42 -22.94
N ALA A 44 -4.89 -7.67 -21.74
CA ALA A 44 -6.30 -7.96 -21.54
C ALA A 44 -7.20 -6.75 -21.85
N TRP A 45 -6.82 -5.56 -21.40
CA TRP A 45 -7.55 -4.31 -21.67
C TRP A 45 -7.56 -3.97 -23.17
N ARG A 46 -6.41 -4.00 -23.86
CA ARG A 46 -6.31 -3.71 -25.30
C ARG A 46 -7.16 -4.69 -26.12
N LEU A 47 -7.07 -5.98 -25.83
CA LEU A 47 -7.86 -7.00 -26.53
C LEU A 47 -9.37 -6.74 -26.38
N ALA A 48 -9.81 -6.42 -25.17
CA ALA A 48 -11.21 -6.11 -24.88
C ALA A 48 -11.70 -4.80 -25.53
N ALA A 49 -10.93 -3.73 -25.37
CA ALA A 49 -11.29 -2.40 -25.87
C ALA A 49 -11.35 -2.37 -27.40
N THR A 50 -10.41 -3.06 -28.07
CA THR A 50 -10.30 -3.03 -29.54
C THR A 50 -11.31 -3.95 -30.24
N THR A 51 -11.65 -5.11 -29.64
CA THR A 51 -12.52 -6.13 -30.26
C THR A 51 -13.94 -5.63 -30.53
N THR A 52 -14.33 -4.49 -29.97
CA THR A 52 -15.72 -4.00 -30.07
C THR A 52 -15.86 -2.66 -30.81
N LEU A 53 -14.79 -2.21 -31.47
CA LEU A 53 -14.75 -0.96 -32.27
C LEU A 53 -14.90 -1.19 -33.80
N HIS A 54 -14.75 -2.42 -34.33
CA HIS A 54 -14.90 -2.71 -35.77
C HIS A 54 -15.06 -4.21 -36.09
N ASP A 55 -16.08 -4.57 -36.87
CA ASP A 55 -16.00 -5.62 -37.91
C ASP A 55 -16.20 -4.87 -39.25
N PRO A 56 -15.35 -4.98 -40.31
CA PRO A 56 -14.88 -6.22 -40.97
C PRO A 56 -13.37 -6.19 -41.45
N PRO A 57 -12.92 -6.99 -42.46
CA PRO A 57 -12.40 -8.36 -42.38
C PRO A 57 -10.85 -8.50 -42.24
N THR A 58 -10.47 -9.48 -41.40
CA THR A 58 -9.32 -10.43 -41.38
C THR A 58 -7.88 -10.14 -41.87
N ALA A 59 -7.56 -9.14 -42.71
CA ALA A 59 -6.19 -9.00 -43.25
C ALA A 59 -5.25 -8.14 -42.38
N THR A 60 -5.77 -7.07 -41.77
CA THR A 60 -4.94 -6.12 -40.98
C THR A 60 -4.66 -6.58 -39.54
N ARG A 61 -5.29 -7.67 -39.11
CA ARG A 61 -5.21 -8.20 -37.74
C ARG A 61 -3.87 -8.90 -37.46
N LEU A 62 -3.34 -9.65 -38.43
CA LEU A 62 -2.07 -10.37 -38.29
C LEU A 62 -0.86 -9.42 -38.33
N ASP A 63 -0.92 -8.36 -39.15
CA ASP A 63 0.19 -7.39 -39.27
C ASP A 63 0.32 -6.49 -38.04
N ARG A 64 -0.79 -6.09 -37.40
CA ARG A 64 -0.74 -5.34 -36.15
C ARG A 64 -0.26 -6.19 -34.98
N VAL A 65 -0.65 -7.46 -34.92
CA VAL A 65 -0.18 -8.40 -33.89
C VAL A 65 1.31 -8.71 -34.08
N ARG A 66 1.79 -8.91 -35.33
CA ARG A 66 3.23 -9.06 -35.63
C ARG A 66 4.06 -7.86 -35.18
N LYS A 67 3.62 -6.64 -35.49
CA LYS A 67 4.32 -5.41 -35.07
C LYS A 67 4.40 -5.22 -33.56
N VAL A 68 3.45 -5.78 -32.80
CA VAL A 68 3.47 -5.75 -31.33
C VAL A 68 4.43 -6.80 -30.77
N VAL A 69 4.66 -7.91 -31.48
CA VAL A 69 5.56 -8.99 -31.07
C VAL A 69 7.04 -8.65 -31.33
N ASP A 70 7.37 -7.87 -32.36
CA ASP A 70 8.75 -7.59 -32.79
C ASP A 70 9.48 -6.44 -32.05
N ARG A 71 8.91 -5.86 -30.99
CA ARG A 71 9.56 -4.79 -30.21
C ARG A 71 10.47 -5.36 -29.10
N GLU A 72 11.71 -4.87 -29.03
CA GLU A 72 12.70 -5.28 -28.03
C GLU A 72 12.13 -5.25 -26.60
N PRO A 73 12.41 -6.30 -25.78
CA PRO A 73 11.74 -6.53 -24.50
C PRO A 73 11.97 -5.41 -23.46
N SER A 74 13.11 -4.72 -23.50
CA SER A 74 13.44 -3.62 -22.58
C SER A 74 12.70 -2.32 -22.93
N SER A 75 12.62 -1.98 -24.22
CA SER A 75 11.89 -0.80 -24.71
C SER A 75 10.37 -0.91 -24.48
N ARG A 76 9.86 -2.14 -24.55
CA ARG A 76 8.44 -2.45 -24.38
C ARG A 76 7.97 -2.24 -22.94
N GLY A 77 8.79 -2.60 -21.94
CA GLY A 77 8.42 -2.42 -20.53
C GLY A 77 8.19 -0.96 -20.13
N GLN A 78 9.06 -0.04 -20.58
CA GLN A 78 8.89 1.38 -20.27
C GLN A 78 7.70 2.01 -21.01
N ALA A 79 7.46 1.59 -22.26
CA ALA A 79 6.30 2.02 -23.03
C ALA A 79 4.99 1.52 -22.41
N ASP A 80 4.95 0.27 -21.97
CA ASP A 80 3.79 -0.33 -21.30
C ASP A 80 3.48 0.41 -19.98
N VAL A 81 4.49 0.68 -19.14
CA VAL A 81 4.29 1.47 -17.91
C VAL A 81 3.76 2.88 -18.22
N ALA A 82 4.31 3.56 -19.23
CA ALA A 82 3.84 4.88 -19.63
C ALA A 82 2.39 4.85 -20.14
N GLU A 83 2.00 3.80 -20.85
CA GLU A 83 0.61 3.59 -21.30
C GLU A 83 -0.33 3.34 -20.12
N LEU A 84 0.06 2.48 -19.17
CA LEU A 84 -0.74 2.20 -17.98
C LEU A 84 -0.94 3.46 -17.12
N GLU A 85 0.09 4.31 -16.96
CA GLU A 85 -0.04 5.61 -16.30
C GLU A 85 -0.97 6.55 -17.08
N ASN A 86 -0.93 6.52 -18.42
CA ASN A 86 -1.82 7.33 -19.25
C ASN A 86 -3.29 6.89 -19.14
N LEU A 87 -3.56 5.60 -18.90
CA LEU A 87 -4.92 5.08 -18.68
C LEU A 87 -5.61 5.70 -17.46
N ARG A 88 -4.85 6.17 -16.46
CA ARG A 88 -5.40 6.81 -15.25
C ARG A 88 -6.23 8.07 -15.51
N LYS A 89 -6.20 8.61 -16.72
CA LYS A 89 -7.02 9.76 -17.11
C LYS A 89 -8.51 9.43 -17.14
N THR A 90 -8.87 8.15 -17.24
CA THR A 90 -10.26 7.68 -17.17
C THR A 90 -10.50 6.92 -15.87
N VAL A 91 -11.76 6.84 -15.43
CA VAL A 91 -12.13 6.06 -14.24
C VAL A 91 -11.86 4.58 -14.48
N THR A 92 -12.22 4.04 -15.66
CA THR A 92 -11.96 2.65 -16.04
C THR A 92 -10.46 2.34 -16.05
N GLY A 93 -9.65 3.20 -16.65
CA GLY A 93 -8.21 3.03 -16.69
C GLY A 93 -7.54 3.20 -15.33
N SER A 94 -8.09 4.03 -14.44
CA SER A 94 -7.64 4.12 -13.04
C SER A 94 -7.86 2.82 -12.26
N VAL A 95 -8.95 2.09 -12.52
CA VAL A 95 -9.16 0.76 -11.94
C VAL A 95 -8.11 -0.24 -12.43
N VAL A 96 -7.79 -0.22 -13.74
CA VAL A 96 -6.75 -1.09 -14.33
C VAL A 96 -5.38 -0.80 -13.72
N TYR A 97 -5.06 0.48 -13.54
CA TYR A 97 -3.84 0.89 -12.85
C TYR A 97 -3.80 0.35 -11.41
N ALA A 98 -4.88 0.56 -10.67
CA ALA A 98 -4.96 0.23 -9.25
C ALA A 98 -4.86 -1.29 -9.02
N VAL A 99 -5.53 -2.12 -9.84
CA VAL A 99 -5.46 -3.58 -9.69
C VAL A 99 -4.05 -4.11 -9.96
N ALA A 100 -3.35 -3.59 -10.98
CA ALA A 100 -1.97 -3.96 -11.26
C ALA A 100 -1.02 -3.54 -10.12
N ALA A 101 -1.25 -2.37 -9.52
CA ALA A 101 -0.45 -1.87 -8.42
C ALA A 101 -0.64 -2.71 -7.16
N LEU A 102 -1.89 -3.03 -6.82
CA LEU A 102 -2.20 -3.90 -5.69
C LEU A 102 -1.59 -5.30 -5.87
N ALA A 103 -1.72 -5.91 -7.05
CA ALA A 103 -1.11 -7.20 -7.34
C ALA A 103 0.42 -7.17 -7.17
N THR A 104 1.06 -6.09 -7.64
CA THR A 104 2.51 -5.88 -7.45
C THR A 104 2.90 -5.82 -5.97
N VAL A 105 2.11 -5.12 -5.15
CA VAL A 105 2.36 -5.02 -3.71
C VAL A 105 2.16 -6.37 -3.03
N ILE A 106 1.05 -7.06 -3.35
CA ILE A 106 0.74 -8.38 -2.77
C ILE A 106 1.85 -9.38 -3.06
N GLU A 107 2.29 -9.48 -4.32
CA GLU A 107 3.35 -10.42 -4.73
C GLU A 107 4.68 -10.14 -4.02
N GLY A 108 4.93 -8.88 -3.65
CA GLY A 108 6.14 -8.46 -2.93
C GLY A 108 6.12 -8.72 -1.42
N LEU A 109 4.99 -9.12 -0.82
CA LEU A 109 4.91 -9.38 0.62
C LEU A 109 5.55 -10.74 0.96
N THR A 110 6.27 -10.80 2.09
CA THR A 110 6.86 -12.06 2.54
C THR A 110 5.79 -13.09 2.90
N ALA A 111 4.69 -12.62 3.51
CA ALA A 111 3.53 -13.41 3.87
C ALA A 111 2.90 -14.09 2.65
N TRP A 112 3.04 -13.52 1.45
CA TRP A 112 2.53 -14.15 0.22
C TRP A 112 3.23 -15.47 -0.08
N THR A 113 4.56 -15.51 0.09
CA THR A 113 5.40 -16.67 -0.24
C THR A 113 5.76 -17.54 0.97
N ALA A 114 5.54 -17.07 2.20
CA ALA A 114 5.91 -17.79 3.41
C ALA A 114 5.03 -19.04 3.62
N ASP A 115 5.69 -20.17 3.86
CA ASP A 115 5.01 -21.45 4.13
C ASP A 115 4.39 -21.48 5.53
N ASP A 116 5.00 -20.81 6.50
CA ASP A 116 4.55 -20.77 7.91
C ASP A 116 3.12 -20.25 8.06
N VAL A 117 2.71 -19.36 7.16
CA VAL A 117 1.38 -18.73 7.15
C VAL A 117 0.49 -19.25 6.01
N ALA A 118 0.94 -20.24 5.24
CA ALA A 118 0.19 -20.78 4.10
C ALA A 118 -1.18 -21.32 4.51
N HIS A 119 -1.32 -21.88 5.72
CA HIS A 119 -2.60 -22.37 6.25
C HIS A 119 -3.62 -21.26 6.57
N ARG A 120 -3.19 -19.99 6.61
CA ARG A 120 -4.03 -18.81 6.92
C ARG A 120 -4.37 -17.99 5.68
N ILE A 121 -3.78 -18.31 4.52
CA ILE A 121 -3.87 -17.52 3.30
C ILE A 121 -4.48 -18.36 2.18
N VAL A 122 -5.60 -17.90 1.63
CA VAL A 122 -6.11 -18.42 0.35
C VAL A 122 -5.40 -17.68 -0.77
N ARG A 123 -4.45 -18.33 -1.43
CA ARG A 123 -3.71 -17.74 -2.56
C ARG A 123 -4.60 -17.68 -3.80
N ILE A 124 -4.73 -16.48 -4.36
CA ILE A 124 -5.43 -16.22 -5.62
C ILE A 124 -4.43 -16.10 -6.77
N ASP A 125 -4.88 -16.41 -7.98
CA ASP A 125 -4.08 -16.16 -9.19
C ASP A 125 -4.13 -14.65 -9.52
N LEU A 126 -3.14 -13.91 -9.03
CA LEU A 126 -3.07 -12.45 -9.20
C LEU A 126 -3.04 -12.05 -10.68
N SER A 127 -2.37 -12.80 -11.54
CA SER A 127 -2.29 -12.50 -12.97
C SER A 127 -3.64 -12.70 -13.65
N ALA A 128 -4.34 -13.78 -13.31
CA ALA A 128 -5.70 -14.02 -13.79
C ALA A 128 -6.67 -12.93 -13.31
N GLU A 129 -6.60 -12.51 -12.05
CA GLU A 129 -7.44 -11.43 -11.51
C GLU A 129 -7.17 -10.08 -12.18
N VAL A 130 -5.88 -9.70 -12.31
CA VAL A 130 -5.47 -8.48 -13.03
C VAL A 130 -5.99 -8.50 -14.48
N ALA A 131 -5.81 -9.62 -15.19
CA ALA A 131 -6.29 -9.76 -16.56
C ALA A 131 -7.84 -9.73 -16.64
N SER A 132 -8.54 -10.32 -15.67
CA SER A 132 -10.01 -10.36 -15.61
C SER A 132 -10.60 -8.96 -15.42
N VAL A 133 -10.08 -8.20 -14.45
CA VAL A 133 -10.49 -6.82 -14.18
C VAL A 133 -10.16 -5.93 -15.37
N ALA A 134 -8.95 -6.03 -15.91
CA ALA A 134 -8.53 -5.23 -17.05
C ALA A 134 -9.34 -5.49 -18.32
N ARG A 135 -9.67 -6.76 -18.61
CA ARG A 135 -10.59 -7.13 -19.69
C ARG A 135 -11.97 -6.51 -19.49
N SER A 136 -12.52 -6.61 -18.28
CA SER A 136 -13.84 -6.08 -17.95
C SER A 136 -13.88 -4.55 -18.07
N ALA A 137 -12.83 -3.86 -17.63
CA ALA A 137 -12.64 -2.43 -17.81
C ALA A 137 -12.56 -2.03 -19.28
N GLY A 138 -11.79 -2.77 -20.10
CA GLY A 138 -11.70 -2.53 -21.54
C GLY A 138 -13.04 -2.72 -22.27
N LEU A 139 -13.82 -3.74 -21.89
CA LEU A 139 -15.17 -3.95 -22.42
C LEU A 139 -16.14 -2.84 -22.02
N LEU A 140 -16.02 -2.31 -20.80
CA LEU A 140 -16.83 -1.20 -20.31
C LEU A 140 -16.49 0.09 -21.05
N GLU A 141 -15.19 0.38 -21.22
CA GLU A 141 -14.72 1.58 -21.92
C GLU A 141 -15.20 1.61 -23.37
N ALA A 142 -15.12 0.48 -24.07
CA ALA A 142 -15.65 0.41 -25.42
C ALA A 142 -17.19 0.49 -25.47
N ALA A 143 -17.89 0.00 -24.44
CA ALA A 143 -19.34 0.16 -24.34
C ALA A 143 -19.76 1.60 -24.07
N LEU A 144 -19.02 2.34 -23.24
CA LEU A 144 -19.20 3.77 -23.03
C LEU A 144 -18.96 4.56 -24.33
N HIS A 145 -17.91 4.21 -25.07
CA HIS A 145 -17.66 4.82 -26.38
C HIS A 145 -18.80 4.58 -27.38
N ARG A 146 -19.39 3.36 -27.40
CA ARG A 146 -20.56 3.04 -28.23
C ARG A 146 -21.86 3.71 -27.76
N LEU A 147 -21.99 4.01 -26.48
CA LEU A 147 -23.18 4.71 -25.97
C LEU A 147 -23.27 6.12 -26.56
N GLY A 148 -22.13 6.81 -26.64
CA GLY A 148 -22.05 8.18 -27.14
C GLY A 148 -22.79 9.20 -26.27
N ASP A 149 -22.94 10.40 -26.82
CA ASP A 149 -23.62 11.50 -26.15
C ASP A 149 -25.12 11.25 -25.97
N SER A 150 -25.72 11.95 -25.01
CA SER A 150 -27.16 11.90 -24.79
C SER A 150 -27.94 12.34 -26.04
N PRO A 151 -29.08 11.70 -26.36
CA PRO A 151 -29.91 12.09 -27.49
C PRO A 151 -30.27 13.58 -27.42
N SER A 152 -30.10 14.29 -28.54
CA SER A 152 -30.32 15.73 -28.63
C SER A 152 -31.41 16.09 -29.66
N GLY A 153 -31.89 17.34 -29.63
CA GLY A 153 -32.86 17.84 -30.61
C GLY A 153 -34.22 17.15 -30.54
N HIS A 154 -34.70 16.62 -31.67
CA HIS A 154 -36.00 15.94 -31.74
C HIS A 154 -36.00 14.60 -31.00
N LEU A 155 -34.89 13.86 -31.04
CA LEU A 155 -34.71 12.59 -30.30
C LEU A 155 -34.74 12.79 -28.78
N ALA A 156 -34.37 13.99 -28.30
CA ALA A 156 -34.42 14.28 -26.87
C ALA A 156 -35.84 14.30 -26.31
N LYS A 157 -36.84 14.60 -27.16
CA LYS A 157 -38.26 14.66 -26.80
C LYS A 157 -38.98 13.32 -26.97
N ASP A 158 -38.30 12.35 -27.58
CA ASP A 158 -38.84 11.01 -27.76
C ASP A 158 -38.64 10.20 -26.47
N ALA A 159 -39.75 9.85 -25.83
CA ALA A 159 -39.75 9.13 -24.56
C ALA A 159 -39.16 7.72 -24.67
N GLU A 160 -39.34 7.05 -25.81
CA GLU A 160 -38.79 5.72 -26.04
C GLU A 160 -37.27 5.77 -26.17
N VAL A 161 -36.76 6.73 -26.94
CA VAL A 161 -35.32 6.94 -27.12
C VAL A 161 -34.64 7.29 -25.78
N GLN A 162 -35.25 8.18 -24.98
CA GLN A 162 -34.75 8.51 -23.65
C GLN A 162 -34.75 7.30 -22.70
N ALA A 163 -35.81 6.49 -22.72
CA ALA A 163 -35.89 5.30 -21.88
C ALA A 163 -34.81 4.26 -22.25
N ILE A 164 -34.53 4.06 -23.54
CA ILE A 164 -33.46 3.16 -24.01
C ILE A 164 -32.09 3.68 -23.56
N TYR A 165 -31.82 4.98 -23.76
CA TYR A 165 -30.55 5.58 -23.37
C TYR A 165 -30.32 5.51 -21.85
N ALA A 166 -31.35 5.81 -21.05
CA ALA A 166 -31.29 5.73 -19.59
C ALA A 166 -30.98 4.31 -19.11
N ARG A 167 -31.69 3.30 -19.62
CA ARG A 167 -31.44 1.88 -19.27
C ARG A 167 -30.03 1.42 -19.62
N ARG A 168 -29.51 1.84 -20.79
CA ARG A 168 -28.13 1.52 -21.17
C ARG A 168 -27.12 2.20 -20.26
N THR A 169 -27.34 3.46 -19.93
CA THR A 169 -26.49 4.23 -19.02
C THR A 169 -26.45 3.59 -17.63
N GLU A 170 -27.60 3.20 -17.09
CA GLU A 170 -27.72 2.52 -15.80
C GLU A 170 -26.97 1.17 -15.80
N ALA A 171 -27.16 0.35 -16.82
CA ALA A 171 -26.44 -0.92 -16.94
C ALA A 171 -24.90 -0.75 -17.01
N LEU A 172 -24.40 0.31 -17.65
CA LEU A 172 -22.97 0.60 -17.67
C LEU A 172 -22.47 1.14 -16.33
N ALA A 173 -23.27 1.95 -15.64
CA ALA A 173 -22.96 2.40 -14.28
C ALA A 173 -22.88 1.22 -13.30
N ASP A 174 -23.78 0.24 -13.40
CA ASP A 174 -23.73 -0.97 -12.58
C ASP A 174 -22.45 -1.77 -12.83
N ARG A 175 -22.06 -1.94 -14.10
CA ARG A 175 -20.78 -2.58 -14.45
C ARG A 175 -19.58 -1.85 -13.88
N GLN A 176 -19.59 -0.51 -13.88
CA GLN A 176 -18.54 0.30 -13.27
C GLN A 176 -18.47 0.06 -11.75
N ARG A 177 -19.62 0.03 -11.06
CA ARG A 177 -19.67 -0.27 -9.62
C ARG A 177 -19.12 -1.66 -9.32
N THR A 178 -19.43 -2.67 -10.14
CA THR A 178 -18.87 -4.02 -9.98
C THR A 178 -17.34 -4.04 -10.09
N LEU A 179 -16.75 -3.28 -11.03
CA LEU A 179 -15.30 -3.17 -11.15
C LEU A 179 -14.67 -2.53 -9.91
N ILE A 180 -15.31 -1.49 -9.36
CA ILE A 180 -14.86 -0.85 -8.13
C ILE A 180 -14.98 -1.80 -6.94
N LEU A 181 -16.06 -2.58 -6.85
CA LEU A 181 -16.23 -3.60 -5.81
C LEU A 181 -15.10 -4.64 -5.86
N GLN A 182 -14.75 -5.13 -7.05
CA GLN A 182 -13.61 -6.03 -7.23
C GLN A 182 -12.29 -5.40 -6.77
N LEU A 183 -12.04 -4.14 -7.11
CA LEU A 183 -10.87 -3.40 -6.64
C LEU A 183 -10.84 -3.30 -5.10
N THR A 184 -11.96 -2.95 -4.48
CA THR A 184 -12.05 -2.84 -3.01
C THR A 184 -11.89 -4.19 -2.30
N ALA A 185 -12.34 -5.28 -2.93
CA ALA A 185 -12.11 -6.63 -2.41
C ALA A 185 -10.63 -7.01 -2.45
N LEU A 186 -9.93 -6.69 -3.56
CA LEU A 186 -8.48 -6.90 -3.66
C LEU A 186 -7.72 -6.03 -2.65
N ARG A 187 -8.16 -4.80 -2.40
CA ARG A 187 -7.58 -3.98 -1.33
C ARG A 187 -7.80 -4.60 0.06
N SER A 188 -9.00 -5.03 0.37
CA SER A 188 -9.30 -5.69 1.66
C SER A 188 -8.46 -6.95 1.85
N TYR A 189 -8.21 -7.70 0.75
CA TYR A 189 -7.33 -8.85 0.75
C TYR A 189 -5.87 -8.46 1.08
N LEU A 190 -5.36 -7.38 0.49
CA LEU A 190 -4.06 -6.81 0.83
C LEU A 190 -3.99 -6.40 2.31
N ASP A 191 -5.00 -5.70 2.84
CA ASP A 191 -5.00 -5.26 4.24
C ASP A 191 -4.90 -6.48 5.19
N GLY A 192 -5.61 -7.57 4.89
CA GLY A 192 -5.49 -8.82 5.65
C GLY A 192 -4.10 -9.46 5.55
N LEU A 193 -3.46 -9.42 4.38
CA LEU A 193 -2.07 -9.90 4.22
C LEU A 193 -1.07 -9.03 4.98
N LEU A 194 -1.27 -7.71 5.03
CA LEU A 194 -0.39 -6.80 5.78
C LEU A 194 -0.45 -7.07 7.29
N ASP A 195 -1.60 -7.48 7.82
CA ASP A 195 -1.69 -7.89 9.23
C ASP A 195 -0.97 -9.21 9.48
N ILE A 196 -0.99 -10.14 8.53
CA ILE A 196 -0.19 -11.37 8.60
C ILE A 196 1.31 -11.05 8.50
N GLU A 197 1.71 -10.13 7.62
CA GLU A 197 3.12 -9.69 7.48
C GLU A 197 3.66 -9.15 8.82
N LYS A 198 2.89 -8.32 9.52
CA LYS A 198 3.29 -7.78 10.84
C LYS A 198 3.47 -8.88 11.88
N GLU A 199 2.55 -9.85 11.93
CA GLU A 199 2.66 -10.97 12.87
C GLU A 199 3.86 -11.86 12.53
N LEU A 200 4.14 -12.07 11.24
CA LEU A 200 5.31 -12.83 10.78
C LEU A 200 6.62 -12.09 11.09
N GLU A 201 6.68 -10.77 10.89
CA GLU A 201 7.82 -9.93 11.30
C GLU A 201 8.06 -10.04 12.81
N LYS A 202 6.98 -9.93 13.61
CA LYS A 202 7.04 -10.09 15.06
C LYS A 202 7.54 -11.47 15.48
N MET A 203 7.04 -12.56 14.87
CA MET A 203 7.49 -13.92 15.16
C MET A 203 8.99 -14.09 14.88
N ARG A 204 9.46 -13.61 13.72
CA ARG A 204 10.89 -13.67 13.35
C ARG A 204 11.76 -12.83 14.27
N TRP A 205 11.27 -11.66 14.69
CA TRP A 205 12.00 -10.82 15.63
C TRP A 205 12.19 -11.54 16.98
N ILE A 206 11.13 -12.17 17.49
CA ILE A 206 11.17 -12.97 18.74
C ILE A 206 12.08 -14.19 18.57
N GLU A 207 12.01 -14.88 17.44
CA GLU A 207 12.88 -16.03 17.17
C GLU A 207 14.36 -15.63 17.12
N HIS A 208 14.68 -14.46 16.56
CA HIS A 208 16.06 -13.98 16.42
C HIS A 208 16.64 -13.43 17.73
N HIS A 209 15.84 -12.70 18.52
CA HIS A 209 16.32 -12.01 19.73
C HIS A 209 15.97 -12.77 21.02
N GLY A 210 15.22 -13.86 20.92
CA GLY A 210 14.71 -14.59 22.07
C GLY A 210 13.57 -13.84 22.78
N SER A 211 13.05 -14.47 23.82
CA SER A 211 12.27 -13.77 24.83
C SER A 211 13.22 -13.08 25.82
N PRO A 212 12.79 -12.04 26.56
CA PRO A 212 13.63 -11.39 27.56
C PRO A 212 14.29 -12.45 28.45
N ASP A 213 15.62 -12.43 28.52
CA ASP A 213 16.34 -13.31 29.43
C ASP A 213 16.13 -12.81 30.86
N PHE A 214 15.55 -13.65 31.71
CA PHE A 214 15.37 -13.32 33.12
C PHE A 214 16.72 -13.05 33.79
N ALA A 215 17.81 -13.67 33.31
CA ALA A 215 19.16 -13.39 33.81
C ALA A 215 19.62 -11.95 33.53
N GLU A 216 19.37 -11.42 32.33
CA GLU A 216 19.74 -10.03 32.00
C GLU A 216 18.91 -9.01 32.81
N LEU A 217 17.66 -9.35 33.15
CA LEU A 217 16.83 -8.54 34.04
C LEU A 217 17.35 -8.55 35.48
N GLU A 218 17.75 -9.71 35.99
CA GLU A 218 18.37 -9.86 37.31
C GLU A 218 19.73 -9.14 37.39
N GLU A 219 20.55 -9.22 36.34
CA GLU A 219 21.82 -8.49 36.26
C GLU A 219 21.60 -6.97 36.26
N ARG A 220 20.60 -6.48 35.52
CA ARG A 220 20.24 -5.06 35.56
C ARG A 220 19.78 -4.62 36.95
N GLU A 221 18.94 -5.40 37.62
CA GLU A 221 18.52 -5.09 39.00
C GLU A 221 19.71 -5.10 39.98
N SER A 222 20.64 -6.05 39.81
CA SER A 222 21.88 -6.11 40.57
C SER A 222 22.74 -4.85 40.34
N ASP A 223 22.88 -4.39 39.10
CA ASP A 223 23.61 -3.17 38.76
C ASP A 223 22.95 -1.91 39.35
N GLU A 224 21.61 -1.84 39.31
CA GLU A 224 20.85 -0.74 39.93
C GLU A 224 21.07 -0.71 41.46
N LEU A 225 21.04 -1.87 42.14
CA LEU A 225 21.34 -1.98 43.56
C LEU A 225 22.80 -1.64 43.89
N ALA A 226 23.74 -2.09 43.07
CA ALA A 226 25.16 -1.77 43.22
C ALA A 226 25.42 -0.27 43.10
N SER A 227 24.75 0.39 42.15
CA SER A 227 24.80 1.85 41.96
C SER A 227 24.25 2.62 43.17
N LEU A 228 23.10 2.19 43.70
CA LEU A 228 22.51 2.78 44.92
C LEU A 228 23.43 2.63 46.13
N ASN A 229 24.02 1.44 46.32
CA ASN A 229 24.97 1.18 47.40
C ASN A 229 26.22 2.05 47.27
N LEU A 230 26.75 2.22 46.07
CA LEU A 230 27.92 3.07 45.81
C LEU A 230 27.59 4.55 46.09
N SER A 231 26.40 5.02 45.69
CA SER A 231 25.94 6.37 46.00
C SER A 231 25.82 6.59 47.51
N ALA A 232 25.19 5.67 48.23
CA ALA A 232 25.06 5.75 49.68
C ALA A 232 26.43 5.74 50.39
N ALA A 233 27.37 4.91 49.92
CA ALA A 233 28.73 4.87 50.45
C ALA A 233 29.47 6.20 50.22
N ARG A 234 29.27 6.82 49.04
CA ARG A 234 29.82 8.14 48.73
C ARG A 234 29.26 9.21 49.67
N ASP A 235 27.95 9.26 49.87
CA ASP A 235 27.31 10.26 50.73
C ASP A 235 27.84 10.17 52.18
N LEU A 236 27.99 8.94 52.69
CA LEU A 236 28.59 8.70 54.01
C LEU A 236 30.06 9.13 54.09
N PHE A 237 30.82 8.93 53.01
CA PHE A 237 32.22 9.36 52.95
C PHE A 237 32.35 10.89 52.91
N ASP A 238 31.51 11.57 52.13
CA ASP A 238 31.47 13.03 52.05
C ASP A 238 31.11 13.61 53.43
N GLU A 239 30.10 13.07 54.11
CA GLU A 239 29.72 13.49 55.46
C GLU A 239 30.84 13.28 56.50
N ALA A 240 31.55 12.14 56.43
CA ALA A 240 32.68 11.86 57.30
C ALA A 240 33.85 12.83 57.03
N THR A 241 34.10 13.15 55.77
CA THR A 241 35.16 14.09 55.36
C THR A 241 34.86 15.50 55.85
N ASP A 242 33.61 15.95 55.73
CA ASP A 242 33.17 17.25 56.26
C ASP A 242 33.34 17.32 57.78
N ARG A 243 32.95 16.27 58.51
CA ARG A 243 33.16 16.19 59.97
C ARG A 243 34.63 16.29 60.35
N ILE A 244 35.50 15.55 59.67
CA ILE A 244 36.95 15.62 59.90
C ILE A 244 37.48 17.03 59.60
N GLY A 245 37.02 17.65 58.50
CA GLY A 245 37.38 19.02 58.13
C GLY A 245 37.00 20.05 59.21
N VAL A 246 35.81 19.93 59.80
CA VAL A 246 35.38 20.76 60.93
C VAL A 246 36.27 20.54 62.16
N GLN A 247 36.53 19.28 62.54
CA GLN A 247 37.38 18.95 63.69
C GLN A 247 38.81 19.49 63.54
N LEU A 248 39.40 19.38 62.34
CA LEU A 248 40.72 19.92 62.05
C LEU A 248 40.75 21.45 62.13
N ARG A 249 39.69 22.13 61.66
CA ARG A 249 39.58 23.60 61.76
C ARG A 249 39.46 24.05 63.22
N GLU A 250 38.60 23.40 64.00
CA GLU A 250 38.46 23.67 65.45
C GLU A 250 39.78 23.43 66.21
N ALA A 251 40.51 22.36 65.86
CA ALA A 251 41.82 22.08 66.46
C ALA A 251 42.86 23.15 66.10
N ALA A 252 42.87 23.62 64.85
CA ALA A 252 43.73 24.70 64.40
C ALA A 252 43.41 26.04 65.08
N GLU A 253 42.12 26.36 65.28
CA GLU A 253 41.69 27.56 66.01
C GLU A 253 42.11 27.51 67.49
N LYS A 254 41.99 26.37 68.16
CA LYS A 254 42.48 26.19 69.54
C LYS A 254 44.00 26.37 69.65
N LEU A 255 44.75 25.94 68.64
CA LEU A 255 46.21 26.12 68.60
C LEU A 255 46.61 27.58 68.27
N GLY A 256 45.86 28.27 67.39
CA GLY A 256 46.12 29.67 67.02
C GLY A 256 45.63 30.71 68.04
N GLY A 257 44.59 30.40 68.82
CA GLY A 257 44.09 31.24 69.92
C GLY A 257 44.96 31.21 71.17
N SER A 258 45.97 30.32 71.21
CA SER A 258 46.99 30.23 72.27
C SER A 258 48.23 31.06 71.91
N GLY A 259 48.03 32.33 71.55
CA GLY A 259 49.11 33.32 71.39
C GLY A 259 49.41 33.99 72.75
N PRO A 260 50.69 34.16 73.14
CA PRO A 260 51.07 34.50 74.51
C PRO A 260 50.63 35.93 74.88
N ARG A 261 50.03 36.09 76.07
CA ARG A 261 50.04 37.35 76.80
C ARG A 261 51.40 37.56 77.46
#